data_AF-A0A1I7YRH6-F1
#
_entry.id   AF-A0A1I7YRH6-F1
#
_cell.length_a   1.000
_cell.length_b   1.000
_cell.length_c   1.000
_cell.angle_alpha   90.00
_cell.angle_beta   90.00
_cell.angle_gamma   90.00
#
_symmetry.space_group_name_H-M   'P 1'
#
loop_
_entity.id
_entity.type
_entity.pdbx_description
1 polymer ?
#
loop_
_entity_poly.entity_id
_entity_poly.type
_entity_poly.pdbx_seq_one_letter_code
_entity_poly.pdbx_strand_id
1 'polypeptide(L)'
;MDTVPVCFVQNVIRTMVWLNLPPIKQLKQLTKLTSYFGSYASFYDENAVIRMAFVKNGRIEHFIYDEEGESYKPIEEVKRRYVTSMAFEFCGEEEGDPEVDTAALADVLRQVGGKPPLALTLETTRLSENVLHFLLTCNTIELWLDVTVEGAASTLLSKLIAKGRLVFCGASEGELNEETSQALLDLLDQDQFQYLKIGCYRTARRVLDHWKSAKAKVGRYIDVTVRPGDSPEFVKELLSSRAEVTSREEKLAIYSKLPYLSDVSASLYEWKSFHNRRRVYFNYYPNLDSTSLISFGAI
;
A
#
# COMPACT_ATOMS: atom_id res chain seq x y z
N MET A 1 -1.72 30.74 17.17
CA MET A 1 -1.39 29.39 16.70
C MET A 1 -1.51 29.43 15.20
N ASP A 2 -0.40 29.25 14.50
CA ASP A 2 -0.37 29.22 13.04
C ASP A 2 -1.15 28.00 12.57
N THR A 3 -2.27 28.25 11.93
CA THR A 3 -3.13 27.20 11.37
C THR A 3 -2.38 26.55 10.22
N VAL A 4 -2.00 25.29 10.40
CA VAL A 4 -1.46 24.46 9.31
C VAL A 4 -2.47 24.44 8.15
N PRO A 5 -2.05 24.73 6.91
CA PRO A 5 -2.96 24.73 5.77
C PRO A 5 -3.69 23.39 5.61
N VAL A 6 -4.99 23.44 5.29
CA VAL A 6 -5.84 22.23 5.11
C VAL A 6 -5.23 21.26 4.09
N CYS A 7 -4.62 21.77 3.03
CA CYS A 7 -3.93 20.95 2.03
C CYS A 7 -2.72 20.19 2.60
N PHE A 8 -2.03 20.74 3.59
CA PHE A 8 -0.91 20.09 4.25
C PHE A 8 -1.40 18.95 5.15
N VAL A 9 -2.43 19.18 5.95
CA VAL A 9 -3.05 18.12 6.76
C VAL A 9 -3.61 17.02 5.85
N GLN A 10 -4.33 17.37 4.78
CA GLN A 10 -4.81 16.40 3.79
C GLN A 10 -3.67 15.59 3.15
N ASN A 11 -2.52 16.22 2.87
CA ASN A 11 -1.36 15.51 2.34
C ASN A 11 -0.71 14.60 3.39
N VAL A 12 -0.61 15.03 4.66
CA VAL A 12 -0.13 14.19 5.77
C VAL A 12 -1.03 12.99 5.98
N ILE A 13 -2.36 13.21 6.02
CA ILE A 13 -3.36 12.14 6.11
C ILE A 13 -3.24 11.19 4.92
N ARG A 14 -3.15 11.72 3.70
CA ARG A 14 -2.90 10.93 2.48
C ARG A 14 -1.61 10.12 2.55
N THR A 15 -0.58 10.57 3.26
CA THR A 15 0.66 9.81 3.50
C THR A 15 0.61 8.91 4.73
N MET A 16 -0.50 8.90 5.49
CA MET A 16 -0.70 8.05 6.67
C MET A 16 -1.69 6.90 6.45
N VAL A 17 -2.35 6.83 5.29
CA VAL A 17 -3.23 5.71 4.86
C VAL A 17 -2.45 4.38 4.68
N TRP A 18 -1.15 4.34 4.93
CA TRP A 18 -0.25 3.26 4.47
C TRP A 18 0.41 2.44 5.58
N LEU A 19 0.01 2.65 6.83
CA LEU A 19 0.41 1.73 7.88
C LEU A 19 -0.27 0.40 7.56
N ASN A 20 0.46 -0.72 7.59
CA ASN A 20 -0.02 -2.12 7.46
C ASN A 20 -1.06 -2.45 8.57
N LEU A 21 -2.11 -1.66 8.64
CA LEU A 21 -3.15 -1.53 9.63
C LEU A 21 -4.44 -1.36 8.81
N PRO A 22 -5.52 -2.07 9.16
CA PRO A 22 -6.80 -1.89 8.50
C PRO A 22 -7.19 -0.40 8.50
N PRO A 23 -7.93 0.11 7.50
CA PRO A 23 -8.28 1.52 7.33
C PRO A 23 -8.76 2.24 8.62
N ILE A 24 -9.40 1.49 9.52
CA ILE A 24 -9.87 1.96 10.82
C ILE A 24 -8.77 2.25 11.87
N LYS A 25 -7.68 1.47 11.88
CA LYS A 25 -6.55 1.73 12.78
C LYS A 25 -5.73 2.93 12.31
N GLN A 26 -5.86 3.30 11.04
CA GLN A 26 -5.31 4.53 10.48
C GLN A 26 -6.12 5.75 10.93
N LEU A 27 -7.47 5.66 10.97
CA LEU A 27 -8.35 6.67 11.59
C LEU A 27 -7.98 6.92 13.06
N LYS A 28 -7.75 5.88 13.87
CA LYS A 28 -7.27 6.06 15.27
C LYS A 28 -5.91 6.74 15.40
N GLN A 29 -5.05 6.69 14.36
CA GLN A 29 -3.82 7.48 14.34
C GLN A 29 -4.08 8.94 13.97
N LEU A 30 -5.12 9.23 13.18
CA LEU A 30 -5.60 10.59 12.95
C LEU A 30 -6.12 11.23 14.24
N THR A 31 -6.82 10.47 15.08
CA THR A 31 -7.20 10.91 16.44
C THR A 31 -5.97 11.27 17.29
N LYS A 32 -4.82 10.62 17.12
CA LYS A 32 -3.56 11.04 17.79
C LYS A 32 -2.95 12.32 17.19
N LEU A 33 -3.17 12.58 15.90
CA LEU A 33 -2.75 13.81 15.22
C LEU A 33 -3.57 15.04 15.63
N THR A 34 -4.75 14.87 16.25
CA THR A 34 -5.52 15.97 16.86
C THR A 34 -4.67 16.78 17.85
N SER A 35 -3.75 16.13 18.55
CA SER A 35 -2.78 16.79 19.45
C SER A 35 -1.78 17.70 18.74
N TYR A 36 -1.49 17.45 17.45
CA TYR A 36 -0.52 18.20 16.63
C TYR A 36 -1.17 19.25 15.73
N PHE A 37 -2.38 19.01 15.23
CA PHE A 37 -3.09 19.91 14.29
C PHE A 37 -4.33 20.60 14.89
N GLY A 38 -4.61 20.37 16.18
CA GLY A 38 -5.67 21.04 16.93
C GLY A 38 -7.08 20.78 16.39
N SER A 39 -7.93 21.80 16.45
CA SER A 39 -9.36 21.74 16.09
C SER A 39 -9.64 21.26 14.67
N TYR A 40 -8.69 21.39 13.74
CA TYR A 40 -8.85 20.96 12.36
C TYR A 40 -8.74 19.46 12.18
N ALA A 41 -7.78 18.82 12.87
CA ALA A 41 -7.73 17.37 12.89
C ALA A 41 -8.92 16.80 13.66
N SER A 42 -9.43 17.47 14.70
CA SER A 42 -10.69 17.08 15.38
C SER A 42 -11.87 17.13 14.41
N PHE A 43 -12.02 18.23 13.65
CA PHE A 43 -13.06 18.32 12.61
C PHE A 43 -12.94 17.21 11.57
N TYR A 44 -11.72 16.89 11.13
CA TYR A 44 -11.50 15.82 10.17
C TYR A 44 -11.77 14.44 10.77
N ASP A 45 -11.36 14.16 11.99
CA ASP A 45 -11.66 12.91 12.71
C ASP A 45 -13.17 12.71 12.87
N GLU A 46 -13.88 13.76 13.27
CA GLU A 46 -15.33 13.74 13.49
C GLU A 46 -16.16 13.64 12.19
N ASN A 47 -15.65 14.18 11.08
CA ASN A 47 -16.42 14.36 9.83
C ASN A 47 -15.87 13.63 8.62
N ALA A 48 -14.68 13.02 8.69
CA ALA A 48 -14.13 12.20 7.62
C ALA A 48 -14.58 10.75 7.73
N VAL A 49 -14.70 10.08 6.60
CA VAL A 49 -15.01 8.66 6.58
C VAL A 49 -14.37 7.96 5.36
N ILE A 50 -13.98 6.71 5.56
CA ILE A 50 -13.54 5.81 4.50
C ILE A 50 -14.73 4.94 4.10
N ARG A 51 -14.99 4.87 2.79
CA ARG A 51 -16.07 4.03 2.23
C ARG A 51 -15.48 2.78 1.63
N MET A 52 -16.19 1.67 1.77
CA MET A 52 -15.75 0.40 1.19
C MET A 52 -16.89 -0.22 0.38
N ALA A 53 -16.60 -0.68 -0.83
CA ALA A 53 -17.51 -1.53 -1.57
C ALA A 53 -16.83 -2.86 -1.90
N PHE A 54 -17.49 -3.94 -1.49
CA PHE A 54 -17.11 -5.30 -1.84
C PHE A 54 -17.85 -5.70 -3.11
N VAL A 55 -17.12 -6.28 -4.04
CA VAL A 55 -17.66 -6.88 -5.25
C VAL A 55 -17.41 -8.37 -5.16
N LYS A 56 -18.43 -9.13 -4.76
CA LYS A 56 -18.36 -10.59 -4.65
C LYS A 56 -19.34 -11.23 -5.63
N ASN A 57 -18.82 -12.01 -6.58
CA ASN A 57 -19.60 -12.71 -7.61
C ASN A 57 -20.62 -11.78 -8.31
N GLY A 58 -20.19 -10.57 -8.70
CA GLY A 58 -21.04 -9.59 -9.40
C GLY A 58 -21.94 -8.75 -8.50
N ARG A 59 -22.11 -9.14 -7.23
CA ARG A 59 -22.88 -8.37 -6.25
C ARG A 59 -22.01 -7.29 -5.64
N ILE A 60 -22.54 -6.08 -5.59
CA ILE A 60 -21.89 -4.91 -5.00
C ILE A 60 -22.52 -4.67 -3.63
N GLU A 61 -21.74 -4.80 -2.58
CA GLU A 61 -22.14 -4.46 -1.22
C GLU A 61 -21.35 -3.25 -0.74
N HIS A 62 -22.05 -2.19 -0.34
CA HIS A 62 -21.45 -0.92 0.07
C HIS A 62 -21.62 -0.72 1.57
N PHE A 63 -20.50 -0.54 2.25
CA PHE A 63 -20.42 -0.39 3.70
C PHE A 63 -19.64 0.86 4.11
N ILE A 64 -19.86 1.21 5.37
CA ILE A 64 -19.09 2.20 6.11
C ILE A 64 -18.44 1.48 7.27
N TYR A 65 -17.16 1.79 7.53
CA TYR A 65 -16.53 1.47 8.80
C TYR A 65 -16.63 2.68 9.73
N ASP A 66 -17.11 2.47 10.96
CA ASP A 66 -16.94 3.45 12.06
C ASP A 66 -15.61 3.24 12.79
N GLU A 67 -15.42 3.94 13.92
CA GLU A 67 -14.23 3.87 14.77
C GLU A 67 -14.12 2.56 15.59
N GLU A 68 -15.21 1.79 15.71
CA GLU A 68 -15.29 0.57 16.52
C GLU A 68 -14.99 -0.70 15.72
N GLY A 69 -15.04 -0.63 14.39
CA GLY A 69 -14.76 -1.76 13.51
C GLY A 69 -16.03 -2.41 12.98
N GLU A 70 -17.17 -1.81 13.29
CA GLU A 70 -18.44 -2.28 12.81
C GLU A 70 -18.65 -1.78 11.38
N SER A 71 -19.11 -2.70 10.52
CA SER A 71 -19.51 -2.38 9.16
C SER A 71 -21.02 -2.24 9.10
N TYR A 72 -21.50 -1.09 8.64
CA TYR A 72 -22.94 -0.85 8.49
C TYR A 72 -23.26 -0.25 7.12
N LYS A 73 -24.50 -0.47 6.68
CA LYS A 73 -25.00 0.15 5.45
C LYS A 73 -25.09 1.66 5.62
N PRO A 74 -24.76 2.46 4.59
CA PRO A 74 -24.82 3.92 4.68
C PRO A 74 -26.20 4.47 5.11
N ILE A 75 -26.27 5.00 6.33
CA ILE A 75 -27.41 5.79 6.81
C ILE A 75 -27.25 7.27 6.39
N GLU A 76 -28.37 7.99 6.24
CA GLU A 76 -28.39 9.37 5.71
C GLU A 76 -27.47 10.35 6.44
N GLU A 77 -27.36 10.22 7.76
CA GLU A 77 -26.47 11.06 8.58
C GLU A 77 -25.00 10.90 8.17
N VAL A 78 -24.58 9.67 7.91
CA VAL A 78 -23.19 9.38 7.57
C VAL A 78 -22.89 9.63 6.09
N LYS A 79 -23.91 9.61 5.20
CA LYS A 79 -23.77 10.04 3.80
C LYS A 79 -23.35 11.51 3.66
N ARG A 80 -23.62 12.34 4.68
CA ARG A 80 -23.24 13.77 4.70
C ARG A 80 -21.80 14.02 5.14
N ARG A 81 -21.10 13.01 5.65
CA ARG A 81 -19.68 13.11 6.05
C ARG A 81 -18.76 13.24 4.83
N TYR A 82 -17.62 13.89 5.02
CA TYR A 82 -16.61 14.09 3.98
C TYR A 82 -15.88 12.77 3.70
N VAL A 83 -15.96 12.26 2.47
CA VAL A 83 -15.28 11.01 2.11
C VAL A 83 -13.83 11.30 1.70
N THR A 84 -12.88 10.70 2.40
CA THR A 84 -11.44 10.95 2.21
C THR A 84 -10.80 9.98 1.24
N SER A 85 -11.27 8.73 1.24
CA SER A 85 -10.86 7.67 0.34
C SER A 85 -11.98 6.65 0.19
N MET A 86 -11.88 5.87 -0.87
CA MET A 86 -12.73 4.72 -1.10
C MET A 86 -11.88 3.47 -1.28
N ALA A 87 -12.38 2.32 -0.82
CA ALA A 87 -11.81 1.01 -1.06
C ALA A 87 -12.75 0.17 -1.93
N PHE A 88 -12.20 -0.47 -2.96
CA PHE A 88 -12.87 -1.52 -3.71
C PHE A 88 -12.16 -2.85 -3.48
N GLU A 89 -12.92 -3.86 -3.08
CA GLU A 89 -12.40 -5.22 -2.87
C GLU A 89 -13.15 -6.17 -3.81
N PHE A 90 -12.44 -6.74 -4.78
CA PHE A 90 -13.01 -7.70 -5.72
C PHE A 90 -12.65 -9.12 -5.28
N CYS A 91 -13.66 -9.86 -4.80
CA CYS A 91 -13.54 -11.23 -4.33
C CYS A 91 -14.27 -12.18 -5.29
N GLY A 92 -13.72 -13.36 -5.55
CA GLY A 92 -14.38 -14.36 -6.39
C GLY A 92 -13.94 -15.78 -6.05
N GLU A 93 -14.88 -16.61 -5.60
CA GLU A 93 -14.67 -18.03 -5.27
C GLU A 93 -15.35 -18.98 -6.27
N GLU A 94 -16.29 -18.49 -7.08
CA GLU A 94 -17.15 -19.35 -7.94
C GLU A 94 -16.66 -19.44 -9.41
N GLU A 95 -17.02 -20.53 -10.09
CA GLU A 95 -16.76 -20.72 -11.52
C GLU A 95 -17.64 -19.79 -12.38
N GLY A 96 -17.02 -18.96 -13.24
CA GLY A 96 -17.66 -17.95 -14.08
C GLY A 96 -16.91 -16.61 -14.10
N ASP A 97 -17.18 -15.79 -15.13
CA ASP A 97 -16.80 -14.37 -15.18
C ASP A 97 -18.01 -13.56 -14.69
N PRO A 98 -18.06 -13.16 -13.40
CA PRO A 98 -19.24 -12.48 -12.87
C PRO A 98 -19.42 -11.13 -13.57
N GLU A 99 -20.60 -10.93 -14.15
CA GLU A 99 -20.97 -9.63 -14.71
C GLU A 99 -21.16 -8.63 -13.56
N VAL A 100 -20.27 -7.64 -13.49
CA VAL A 100 -20.34 -6.57 -12.49
C VAL A 100 -21.00 -5.35 -13.14
N ASP A 101 -22.05 -4.83 -12.49
CA ASP A 101 -22.71 -3.60 -12.91
C ASP A 101 -21.81 -2.38 -12.63
N THR A 102 -21.03 -2.00 -13.65
CA THR A 102 -20.16 -0.81 -13.59
C THR A 102 -20.93 0.50 -13.40
N ALA A 103 -22.21 0.57 -13.78
CA ALA A 103 -23.03 1.76 -13.55
C ALA A 103 -23.38 1.88 -12.05
N ALA A 104 -23.70 0.77 -11.39
CA ALA A 104 -23.88 0.72 -9.95
C ALA A 104 -22.57 1.11 -9.21
N LEU A 105 -21.40 0.63 -9.65
CA LEU A 105 -20.11 1.06 -9.08
C LEU A 105 -19.85 2.56 -9.28
N ALA A 106 -20.15 3.09 -10.46
CA ALA A 106 -20.05 4.51 -10.75
C ALA A 106 -20.98 5.33 -9.85
N ASP A 107 -22.17 4.83 -9.55
CA ASP A 107 -23.11 5.46 -8.64
C ASP A 107 -22.60 5.49 -7.19
N VAL A 108 -21.92 4.43 -6.73
CA VAL A 108 -21.25 4.47 -5.42
C VAL A 108 -20.17 5.55 -5.41
N LEU A 109 -19.32 5.64 -6.44
CA LEU A 109 -18.31 6.70 -6.56
C LEU A 109 -18.94 8.10 -6.59
N ARG A 110 -20.07 8.25 -7.29
CA ARG A 110 -20.81 9.51 -7.39
C ARG A 110 -21.36 9.95 -6.03
N GLN A 111 -21.88 9.02 -5.23
CA GLN A 111 -22.38 9.30 -3.89
C GLN A 111 -21.31 9.85 -2.94
N VAL A 112 -20.03 9.58 -3.22
CA VAL A 112 -18.90 9.99 -2.36
C VAL A 112 -18.13 11.20 -2.90
N GLY A 113 -18.70 11.94 -3.86
CA GLY A 113 -18.08 13.14 -4.45
C GLY A 113 -17.38 12.90 -5.79
N GLY A 114 -17.58 11.74 -6.41
CA GLY A 114 -17.29 11.46 -7.82
C GLY A 114 -15.84 11.10 -8.16
N LYS A 115 -14.84 11.59 -7.41
CA LYS A 115 -13.40 11.28 -7.66
C LYS A 115 -12.55 11.20 -6.38
N PRO A 116 -12.95 10.41 -5.36
CA PRO A 116 -12.06 10.18 -4.22
C PRO A 116 -10.78 9.45 -4.69
N PRO A 117 -9.65 9.62 -3.99
CA PRO A 117 -8.56 8.66 -4.09
C PRO A 117 -9.07 7.25 -3.78
N LEU A 118 -8.73 6.30 -4.64
CA LEU A 118 -9.21 4.92 -4.55
C LEU A 118 -8.08 3.97 -4.16
N ALA A 119 -8.34 3.15 -3.16
CA ALA A 119 -7.63 1.92 -2.85
C ALA A 119 -8.36 0.75 -3.51
N LEU A 120 -7.62 -0.08 -4.23
CA LEU A 120 -8.16 -1.20 -4.95
C LEU A 120 -7.45 -2.47 -4.52
N THR A 121 -8.22 -3.44 -4.03
CA THR A 121 -7.76 -4.79 -3.72
C THR A 121 -8.40 -5.76 -4.70
N LEU A 122 -7.57 -6.57 -5.33
CA LEU A 122 -7.98 -7.64 -6.23
C LEU A 122 -7.60 -8.99 -5.63
N GLU A 123 -8.61 -9.74 -5.22
CA GLU A 123 -8.51 -11.13 -4.77
C GLU A 123 -9.01 -12.11 -5.85
N THR A 124 -9.21 -11.62 -7.08
CA THR A 124 -9.62 -12.44 -8.22
C THR A 124 -8.83 -12.07 -9.47
N THR A 125 -8.48 -13.08 -10.27
CA THR A 125 -7.85 -12.92 -11.59
C THR A 125 -8.87 -12.60 -12.69
N ARG A 126 -10.17 -12.75 -12.40
CA ARG A 126 -11.26 -12.62 -13.37
C ARG A 126 -11.90 -11.25 -13.29
N LEU A 127 -11.42 -10.34 -14.14
CA LEU A 127 -12.06 -9.04 -14.37
C LEU A 127 -12.48 -8.96 -15.82
N SER A 128 -13.77 -8.72 -16.04
CA SER A 128 -14.30 -8.44 -17.38
C SER A 128 -13.72 -7.13 -17.93
N GLU A 129 -13.68 -7.00 -19.25
CA GLU A 129 -13.05 -5.85 -19.93
C GLU A 129 -13.71 -4.51 -19.54
N ASN A 130 -15.03 -4.48 -19.39
CA ASN A 130 -15.77 -3.30 -18.93
C ASN A 130 -15.38 -2.88 -17.50
N VAL A 131 -15.18 -3.83 -16.59
CA VAL A 131 -14.73 -3.56 -15.22
C VAL A 131 -13.29 -3.05 -15.22
N LEU A 132 -12.41 -3.70 -15.98
CA LEU A 132 -11.03 -3.24 -16.14
C LEU A 132 -10.98 -1.80 -16.67
N HIS A 133 -11.75 -1.50 -17.73
CA HIS A 133 -11.83 -0.16 -18.29
C HIS A 133 -12.36 0.85 -17.24
N PHE A 134 -13.42 0.50 -16.52
CA PHE A 134 -13.95 1.33 -15.43
C PHE A 134 -12.89 1.63 -14.36
N LEU A 135 -12.22 0.61 -13.83
CA LEU A 135 -11.17 0.77 -12.80
C LEU A 135 -10.02 1.65 -13.28
N LEU A 136 -9.67 1.59 -14.57
CA LEU A 136 -8.66 2.47 -15.16
C LEU A 136 -9.10 3.93 -15.27
N THR A 137 -10.40 4.22 -15.28
CA THR A 137 -10.91 5.60 -15.22
C THR A 137 -10.90 6.17 -13.80
N CYS A 138 -10.89 5.32 -12.78
CA CYS A 138 -10.87 5.72 -11.38
C CYS A 138 -9.56 6.42 -11.00
N ASN A 139 -9.60 7.18 -9.91
CA ASN A 139 -8.42 7.81 -9.32
C ASN A 139 -7.70 6.84 -8.37
N THR A 140 -7.28 5.70 -8.89
CA THR A 140 -6.57 4.67 -8.13
C THR A 140 -5.17 5.14 -7.77
N ILE A 141 -4.90 5.23 -6.47
CA ILE A 141 -3.60 5.60 -5.90
C ILE A 141 -2.94 4.42 -5.17
N GLU A 142 -3.71 3.37 -4.89
CA GLU A 142 -3.31 2.19 -4.16
C GLU A 142 -3.85 0.95 -4.87
N LEU A 143 -2.98 -0.03 -5.05
CA LEU A 143 -3.31 -1.31 -5.66
C LEU A 143 -2.75 -2.45 -4.81
N TRP A 144 -3.61 -3.38 -4.40
CA TRP A 144 -3.26 -4.66 -3.80
C TRP A 144 -3.69 -5.78 -4.73
N LEU A 145 -2.73 -6.60 -5.14
CA LEU A 145 -2.96 -7.81 -5.92
C LEU A 145 -2.66 -9.01 -5.02
N ASP A 146 -3.71 -9.60 -4.47
CA ASP A 146 -3.65 -10.84 -3.67
C ASP A 146 -3.94 -12.06 -4.54
N VAL A 147 -3.58 -11.96 -5.81
CA VAL A 147 -3.64 -12.99 -6.83
C VAL A 147 -2.38 -12.96 -7.68
N THR A 148 -2.14 -14.03 -8.44
CA THR A 148 -1.06 -14.06 -9.41
C THR A 148 -1.22 -12.91 -10.42
N VAL A 149 -0.12 -12.19 -10.67
CA VAL A 149 -0.14 -10.98 -11.53
C VAL A 149 -0.08 -11.38 -13.00
N GLU A 150 -1.20 -11.86 -13.50
CA GLU A 150 -1.40 -12.32 -14.89
C GLU A 150 -2.67 -11.69 -15.49
N GLY A 151 -2.82 -11.81 -16.82
CA GLY A 151 -4.03 -11.39 -17.53
C GLY A 151 -4.50 -9.96 -17.20
N ALA A 152 -5.72 -9.85 -16.67
CA ALA A 152 -6.33 -8.57 -16.31
C ALA A 152 -5.60 -7.85 -15.17
N ALA A 153 -5.08 -8.58 -14.17
CA ALA A 153 -4.32 -7.99 -13.06
C ALA A 153 -2.99 -7.38 -13.56
N SER A 154 -2.27 -8.09 -14.42
CA SER A 154 -1.05 -7.56 -15.06
C SER A 154 -1.34 -6.35 -15.94
N THR A 155 -2.43 -6.39 -16.71
CA THR A 155 -2.85 -5.27 -17.57
C THR A 155 -3.21 -4.04 -16.74
N LEU A 156 -3.97 -4.23 -15.65
CA LEU A 156 -4.34 -3.17 -14.73
C LEU A 156 -3.11 -2.53 -14.09
N LEU A 157 -2.21 -3.35 -13.52
CA LEU A 157 -0.97 -2.90 -12.91
C LEU A 157 -0.16 -2.03 -13.87
N SER A 158 0.14 -2.56 -15.06
CA SER A 158 0.96 -1.88 -16.07
C SER A 158 0.36 -0.53 -16.49
N LYS A 159 -0.97 -0.48 -16.70
CA LYS A 159 -1.66 0.76 -17.09
C LYS A 159 -1.75 1.77 -15.94
N LEU A 160 -1.88 1.32 -14.69
CA LEU A 160 -1.86 2.20 -13.52
C LEU A 160 -0.47 2.76 -13.25
N ILE A 161 0.59 1.96 -13.43
CA ILE A 161 1.99 2.43 -13.41
C ILE A 161 2.20 3.50 -14.48
N ALA A 162 1.77 3.25 -15.72
CA ALA A 162 1.90 4.22 -16.81
C ALA A 162 1.15 5.54 -16.55
N LYS A 163 0.08 5.53 -15.74
CA LYS A 163 -0.65 6.74 -15.33
C LYS A 163 0.11 7.60 -14.33
N GLY A 164 1.15 7.07 -13.65
CA GLY A 164 1.98 7.86 -12.74
C GLY A 164 1.25 8.34 -11.48
N ARG A 165 0.29 7.56 -10.96
CA ARG A 165 -0.55 7.96 -9.81
C ARG A 165 -0.43 7.06 -8.60
N LEU A 166 0.11 5.86 -8.77
CA LEU A 166 0.28 4.93 -7.68
C LEU A 166 1.27 5.48 -6.66
N VAL A 167 0.85 5.47 -5.41
CA VAL A 167 1.65 5.77 -4.22
C VAL A 167 2.06 4.46 -3.54
N PHE A 168 1.17 3.47 -3.59
CA PHE A 168 1.36 2.13 -3.05
C PHE A 168 1.03 1.05 -4.09
N CYS A 169 1.78 -0.04 -4.05
CA CYS A 169 1.48 -1.24 -4.82
C CYS A 169 1.84 -2.51 -4.04
N GLY A 170 0.95 -3.49 -4.03
CA GLY A 170 1.15 -4.83 -3.48
C GLY A 170 0.99 -5.89 -4.55
N ALA A 171 1.96 -6.80 -4.68
CA ALA A 171 1.92 -7.99 -5.53
C ALA A 171 2.44 -9.18 -4.71
N SER A 172 1.56 -9.73 -3.88
CA SER A 172 1.89 -10.67 -2.79
C SER A 172 1.89 -12.14 -3.24
N GLU A 173 1.25 -12.47 -4.36
CA GLU A 173 1.03 -13.85 -4.79
C GLU A 173 1.78 -14.22 -6.09
N GLY A 174 2.34 -15.43 -6.09
CA GLY A 174 2.98 -16.05 -7.25
C GLY A 174 4.37 -15.51 -7.61
N GLU A 175 4.98 -16.13 -8.63
CA GLU A 175 6.16 -15.57 -9.28
C GLU A 175 5.75 -14.45 -10.24
N LEU A 176 6.54 -13.38 -10.29
CA LEU A 176 6.35 -12.31 -11.27
C LEU A 176 7.21 -12.60 -12.49
N ASN A 177 6.63 -12.47 -13.67
CA ASN A 177 7.37 -12.56 -14.92
C ASN A 177 8.31 -11.36 -15.10
N GLU A 178 9.20 -11.44 -16.09
CA GLU A 178 10.26 -10.45 -16.25
C GLU A 178 9.74 -9.04 -16.56
N GLU A 179 8.66 -8.95 -17.34
CA GLU A 179 7.99 -7.71 -17.75
C GLU A 179 7.32 -7.01 -16.56
N THR A 180 6.54 -7.75 -15.77
CA THR A 180 5.88 -7.25 -14.56
C THR A 180 6.91 -6.79 -13.54
N SER A 181 7.97 -7.58 -13.31
CA SER A 181 9.07 -7.15 -12.44
C SER A 181 9.72 -5.85 -12.94
N GLN A 182 9.92 -5.69 -14.25
CA GLN A 182 10.48 -4.45 -14.81
C GLN A 182 9.53 -3.26 -14.60
N ALA A 183 8.22 -3.45 -14.81
CA ALA A 183 7.23 -2.41 -14.54
C ALA A 183 7.26 -1.95 -13.07
N LEU A 184 7.46 -2.86 -12.11
CA LEU A 184 7.62 -2.52 -10.70
C LEU A 184 8.90 -1.71 -10.42
N LEU A 185 9.98 -1.94 -11.16
CA LEU A 185 11.19 -1.10 -11.08
C LEU A 185 10.92 0.31 -11.61
N ASP A 186 10.22 0.41 -12.74
CA ASP A 186 9.84 1.71 -13.31
C ASP A 186 8.91 2.48 -12.35
N LEU A 187 8.04 1.78 -11.64
CA LEU A 187 7.18 2.34 -10.59
C LEU A 187 8.00 2.94 -9.43
N LEU A 188 9.05 2.25 -8.97
CA LEU A 188 9.93 2.74 -7.90
C LEU A 188 10.62 4.07 -8.23
N ASP A 189 10.88 4.30 -9.52
CA ASP A 189 11.50 5.53 -10.01
C ASP A 189 10.49 6.68 -10.23
N GLN A 190 9.20 6.48 -9.96
CA GLN A 190 8.21 7.56 -10.00
C GLN A 190 8.28 8.41 -8.72
N ASP A 191 8.10 9.73 -8.85
CA ASP A 191 8.29 10.67 -7.73
C ASP A 191 7.28 10.47 -6.60
N GLN A 192 6.03 10.19 -6.98
CA GLN A 192 4.93 10.04 -6.03
C GLN A 192 4.90 8.66 -5.35
N PHE A 193 5.55 7.65 -5.94
CA PHE A 193 5.55 6.29 -5.39
C PHE A 193 6.35 6.21 -4.09
N GLN A 194 5.86 5.43 -3.12
CA GLN A 194 6.45 5.36 -1.78
C GLN A 194 6.73 3.93 -1.32
N TYR A 195 5.79 3.01 -1.53
CA TYR A 195 5.82 1.70 -0.89
C TYR A 195 5.36 0.57 -1.82
N LEU A 196 6.24 -0.43 -1.98
CA LEU A 196 5.99 -1.67 -2.70
C LEU A 196 5.95 -2.86 -1.74
N LYS A 197 4.91 -3.68 -1.77
CA LYS A 197 4.89 -4.99 -1.11
C LYS A 197 4.96 -6.11 -2.15
N ILE A 198 5.86 -7.06 -1.98
CA ILE A 198 6.10 -8.16 -2.91
C ILE A 198 6.20 -9.50 -2.18
N GLY A 199 5.57 -10.52 -2.73
CA GLY A 199 5.69 -11.90 -2.24
C GLY A 199 6.74 -12.75 -2.94
N CYS A 200 7.49 -12.16 -3.88
CA CYS A 200 8.46 -12.86 -4.73
C CYS A 200 9.89 -12.41 -4.42
N TYR A 201 10.71 -13.31 -3.84
CA TYR A 201 12.10 -13.00 -3.49
C TYR A 201 12.98 -12.64 -4.70
N ARG A 202 12.73 -13.23 -5.88
CA ARG A 202 13.49 -12.91 -7.11
C ARG A 202 13.29 -11.46 -7.51
N THR A 203 12.05 -10.97 -7.44
CA THR A 203 11.74 -9.56 -7.68
C THR A 203 12.38 -8.68 -6.61
N ALA A 204 12.37 -9.11 -5.34
CA ALA A 204 13.07 -8.37 -4.28
C ALA A 204 14.57 -8.20 -4.58
N ARG A 205 15.25 -9.25 -5.06
CA ARG A 205 16.66 -9.13 -5.51
C ARG A 205 16.82 -8.14 -6.64
N ARG A 206 15.92 -8.15 -7.63
CA ARG A 206 15.94 -7.17 -8.75
C ARG A 206 15.76 -5.74 -8.25
N VAL A 207 14.85 -5.50 -7.29
CA VAL A 207 14.70 -4.17 -6.66
C VAL A 207 15.99 -3.75 -5.94
N LEU A 208 16.56 -4.64 -5.15
CA LEU A 208 17.79 -4.39 -4.42
C LEU A 208 18.97 -4.10 -5.37
N ASP A 209 19.07 -4.82 -6.48
CA ASP A 209 20.08 -4.56 -7.51
C ASP A 209 19.82 -3.24 -8.25
N HIS A 210 18.57 -2.91 -8.55
CA HIS A 210 18.18 -1.60 -9.09
C HIS A 210 18.62 -0.47 -8.16
N TRP A 211 18.43 -0.63 -6.85
CA TRP A 211 18.89 0.35 -5.86
C TRP A 211 20.40 0.52 -5.78
N LYS A 212 21.23 -0.39 -6.31
CA LYS A 212 22.67 -0.15 -6.45
C LYS A 212 23.00 0.83 -7.58
N SER A 213 22.10 1.00 -8.55
CA SER A 213 22.26 1.96 -9.65
C SER A 213 22.29 3.40 -9.14
N ALA A 214 23.19 4.23 -9.68
CA ALA A 214 23.28 5.64 -9.32
C ALA A 214 21.99 6.44 -9.64
N LYS A 215 21.18 5.96 -10.59
CA LYS A 215 19.94 6.64 -11.05
C LYS A 215 18.71 6.32 -10.22
N ALA A 216 18.72 5.21 -9.48
CA ALA A 216 17.53 4.74 -8.78
C ALA A 216 17.13 5.73 -7.67
N LYS A 217 15.83 6.01 -7.52
CA LYS A 217 15.35 6.89 -6.45
C LYS A 217 15.45 6.18 -5.10
N VAL A 218 15.96 6.91 -4.10
CA VAL A 218 16.09 6.48 -2.71
C VAL A 218 14.94 7.05 -1.87
N GLY A 219 14.79 6.61 -0.62
CA GLY A 219 13.64 6.96 0.22
C GLY A 219 12.38 6.16 -0.13
N ARG A 220 12.54 5.05 -0.86
CA ARG A 220 11.47 4.09 -1.18
C ARG A 220 11.54 2.92 -0.20
N TYR A 221 10.40 2.31 0.04
CA TYR A 221 10.25 1.22 0.98
C TYR A 221 9.71 -0.03 0.27
N ILE A 222 10.29 -1.18 0.59
CA ILE A 222 9.78 -2.47 0.13
C ILE A 222 9.52 -3.43 1.29
N ASP A 223 8.37 -4.10 1.27
CA ASP A 223 8.11 -5.28 2.10
C ASP A 223 8.22 -6.53 1.25
N VAL A 224 8.93 -7.52 1.76
CA VAL A 224 9.17 -8.79 1.10
C VAL A 224 8.68 -9.91 2.01
N THR A 225 7.66 -10.62 1.55
CA THR A 225 7.21 -11.87 2.17
C THR A 225 8.07 -13.01 1.62
N VAL A 226 8.75 -13.74 2.51
CA VAL A 226 9.63 -14.87 2.16
C VAL A 226 9.02 -16.17 2.70
N ARG A 227 8.67 -17.11 1.83
CA ARG A 227 8.06 -18.40 2.23
C ARG A 227 9.12 -19.38 2.76
N PRO A 228 8.77 -20.34 3.63
CA PRO A 228 9.67 -21.42 4.03
C PRO A 228 10.11 -22.25 2.82
N GLY A 229 11.33 -22.00 2.34
CA GLY A 229 11.89 -22.63 1.13
C GLY A 229 12.37 -21.63 0.07
N ASP A 230 11.88 -20.39 0.13
CA ASP A 230 12.35 -19.31 -0.74
C ASP A 230 13.73 -18.84 -0.27
N SER A 231 14.76 -19.41 -0.91
CA SER A 231 16.19 -19.11 -0.79
C SER A 231 16.70 -18.81 0.64
N PRO A 232 17.06 -19.86 1.42
CA PRO A 232 17.82 -19.71 2.66
C PRO A 232 19.11 -18.89 2.50
N GLU A 233 19.67 -18.87 1.29
CA GLU A 233 20.87 -18.11 0.94
C GLU A 233 20.65 -16.61 0.98
N PHE A 234 19.50 -16.10 0.51
CA PHE A 234 19.18 -14.67 0.55
C PHE A 234 19.13 -14.16 1.99
N VAL A 235 18.39 -14.85 2.86
CA VAL A 235 18.29 -14.50 4.28
C VAL A 235 19.66 -14.66 4.95
N LYS A 236 20.43 -15.71 4.62
CA LYS A 236 21.78 -15.91 5.17
C LYS A 236 22.74 -14.79 4.78
N GLU A 237 22.76 -14.38 3.50
CA GLU A 237 23.57 -13.27 3.00
C GLU A 237 23.25 -11.98 3.77
N LEU A 238 21.95 -11.64 3.83
CA LEU A 238 21.45 -10.47 4.54
C LEU A 238 21.87 -10.48 6.02
N LEU A 239 21.63 -11.61 6.71
CA LEU A 239 21.88 -11.74 8.14
C LEU A 239 23.36 -11.82 8.48
N SER A 240 24.22 -12.28 7.57
CA SER A 240 25.67 -12.41 7.79
C SER A 240 26.42 -11.07 7.78
N SER A 241 25.86 -10.07 7.12
CA SER A 241 26.47 -8.75 6.91
C SER A 241 25.71 -7.63 7.63
N ARG A 242 24.79 -7.99 8.53
CA ARG A 242 23.97 -7.05 9.28
C ARG A 242 24.78 -6.36 10.38
N ALA A 243 24.58 -5.06 10.54
CA ALA A 243 24.98 -4.32 11.71
C ALA A 243 23.73 -3.76 12.38
N GLU A 244 23.50 -4.08 13.66
CA GLU A 244 22.34 -3.55 14.38
C GLU A 244 22.54 -2.06 14.70
N VAL A 245 21.53 -1.25 14.40
CA VAL A 245 21.47 0.14 14.80
C VAL A 245 20.98 0.20 16.24
N THR A 246 21.86 0.50 17.19
CA THR A 246 21.54 0.45 18.63
C THR A 246 21.21 1.81 19.22
N SER A 247 21.71 2.91 18.63
CA SER A 247 21.40 4.28 19.08
C SER A 247 19.96 4.65 18.73
N ARG A 248 19.23 5.17 19.72
CA ARG A 248 17.87 5.68 19.54
C ARG A 248 17.86 6.90 18.61
N GLU A 249 18.82 7.81 18.77
CA GLU A 249 18.96 9.01 17.94
C GLU A 249 19.21 8.64 16.49
N GLU A 250 20.08 7.65 16.25
CA GLU A 250 20.35 7.14 14.90
C GLU A 250 19.12 6.47 14.29
N LYS A 251 18.40 5.62 15.04
CA LYS A 251 17.14 5.02 14.58
C LYS A 251 16.11 6.09 14.18
N LEU A 252 15.93 7.12 15.01
CA LEU A 252 15.00 8.21 14.71
C LEU A 252 15.42 9.03 13.47
N ALA A 253 16.72 9.26 13.30
CA ALA A 253 17.24 9.93 12.12
C ALA A 253 17.01 9.11 10.84
N ILE A 254 17.13 7.78 10.92
CA ILE A 254 16.83 6.88 9.79
C ILE A 254 15.32 6.88 9.51
N TYR A 255 14.47 6.70 10.52
CA TYR A 255 13.01 6.68 10.36
C TYR A 255 12.45 8.01 9.85
N SER A 256 13.08 9.16 10.15
CA SER A 256 12.66 10.44 9.56
C SER A 256 12.88 10.50 8.04
N LYS A 257 13.84 9.72 7.51
CA LYS A 257 14.10 9.58 6.07
C LYS A 257 13.38 8.41 5.44
N LEU A 258 13.07 7.38 6.23
CA LEU A 258 12.39 6.14 5.83
C LEU A 258 11.17 5.90 6.74
N PRO A 259 10.11 6.73 6.62
CA PRO A 259 8.97 6.68 7.54
C PRO A 259 8.19 5.36 7.45
N TYR A 260 8.27 4.65 6.33
CA TYR A 260 7.59 3.36 6.16
C TYR A 260 8.34 2.17 6.75
N LEU A 261 9.63 2.33 7.08
CA LEU A 261 10.45 1.34 7.78
C LEU A 261 10.24 1.41 9.31
N SER A 262 9.45 2.37 9.81
CA SER A 262 9.41 2.71 11.23
C SER A 262 8.50 1.80 12.06
N ASP A 263 8.85 0.53 12.19
CA ASP A 263 8.46 -0.22 13.38
C ASP A 263 9.48 0.06 14.49
N VAL A 264 9.13 0.99 15.37
CA VAL A 264 9.99 1.42 16.48
C VAL A 264 10.23 0.28 17.49
N SER A 265 9.36 -0.73 17.49
CA SER A 265 9.47 -1.90 18.37
C SER A 265 10.41 -2.98 17.80
N ALA A 266 10.68 -2.94 16.50
CA ALA A 266 11.57 -3.89 15.84
C ALA A 266 13.05 -3.49 15.93
N SER A 267 13.91 -4.50 15.90
CA SER A 267 15.34 -4.29 15.66
C SER A 267 15.54 -3.79 14.23
N LEU A 268 16.38 -2.76 14.09
CA LEU A 268 16.74 -2.13 12.82
C LEU A 268 18.18 -2.48 12.50
N TYR A 269 18.43 -2.93 11.28
CA TYR A 269 19.75 -3.35 10.83
C TYR A 269 20.18 -2.55 9.61
N GLU A 270 21.48 -2.27 9.50
CA GLU A 270 22.13 -1.81 8.27
C GLU A 270 22.75 -3.01 7.54
N TRP A 271 22.53 -3.10 6.24
CA TRP A 271 23.19 -4.09 5.38
C TRP A 271 24.56 -3.57 4.92
N LYS A 272 25.63 -3.93 5.63
CA LYS A 272 26.97 -3.34 5.43
C LYS A 272 27.61 -3.65 4.09
N SER A 273 27.39 -4.85 3.54
CA SER A 273 27.98 -5.26 2.27
C SER A 273 27.18 -4.84 1.04
N PHE A 274 26.10 -4.07 1.22
CA PHE A 274 25.16 -3.78 0.13
C PHE A 274 25.76 -2.92 -0.98
N HIS A 275 26.29 -1.74 -0.64
CA HIS A 275 26.85 -0.81 -1.62
C HIS A 275 27.72 0.27 -0.95
N ASN A 276 28.71 0.80 -1.68
CA ASN A 276 29.67 1.78 -1.12
C ASN A 276 29.10 3.19 -0.96
N ARG A 277 28.02 3.53 -1.66
CA ARG A 277 27.45 4.90 -1.68
C ARG A 277 26.03 4.99 -1.14
N ARG A 278 25.35 3.86 -0.96
CA ARG A 278 23.94 3.80 -0.56
C ARG A 278 23.84 2.89 0.64
N ARG A 279 23.05 3.31 1.62
CA ARG A 279 22.82 2.52 2.82
C ARG A 279 21.44 1.90 2.74
N VAL A 280 21.37 0.59 2.89
CA VAL A 280 20.11 -0.12 3.01
C VAL A 280 19.91 -0.51 4.46
N TYR A 281 18.76 -0.14 4.98
CA TYR A 281 18.30 -0.50 6.30
C TYR A 281 17.15 -1.48 6.19
N PHE A 282 17.05 -2.40 7.16
CA PHE A 282 16.00 -3.40 7.15
C PHE A 282 15.55 -3.82 8.55
N ASN A 283 14.29 -4.22 8.64
CA ASN A 283 13.73 -4.98 9.77
C ASN A 283 13.49 -6.41 9.30
N TYR A 284 13.68 -7.37 10.20
CA TYR A 284 13.46 -8.78 9.91
C TYR A 284 12.56 -9.39 10.98
N TYR A 285 11.44 -9.95 10.52
CA TYR A 285 10.45 -10.63 11.34
C TYR A 285 10.47 -12.11 10.98
N PRO A 286 11.35 -12.90 11.62
CA PRO A 286 11.39 -14.33 11.37
C PRO A 286 10.08 -14.95 11.84
N ASN A 287 9.45 -15.72 10.96
CA ASN A 287 8.39 -16.63 11.32
C ASN A 287 8.83 -18.03 10.89
N LEU A 288 9.10 -18.90 11.86
CA LEU A 288 9.64 -20.24 11.60
C LEU A 288 8.59 -21.20 11.05
N ASP A 289 7.32 -20.95 11.36
CA ASP A 289 6.19 -21.82 11.01
C ASP A 289 5.46 -21.37 9.73
N SER A 290 5.79 -20.18 9.20
CA SER A 290 5.12 -19.61 8.04
C SER A 290 6.01 -18.58 7.32
N THR A 291 5.42 -17.58 6.67
CA THR A 291 6.16 -16.57 5.92
C THR A 291 6.89 -15.60 6.84
N SER A 292 8.20 -15.44 6.61
CA SER A 292 8.96 -14.36 7.23
C SER A 292 8.74 -13.06 6.46
N LEU A 293 8.74 -11.93 7.17
CA LEU A 293 8.63 -10.61 6.56
C LEU A 293 9.98 -9.89 6.69
N ILE A 294 10.46 -9.33 5.59
CA ILE A 294 11.62 -8.45 5.59
C ILE A 294 11.22 -7.12 4.97
N SER A 295 11.50 -6.06 5.71
CA SER A 295 11.17 -4.69 5.33
C SER A 295 12.47 -3.97 5.02
N PHE A 296 12.58 -3.31 3.87
CA PHE A 296 13.79 -2.61 3.45
C PHE A 296 13.52 -1.15 3.10
N GLY A 297 14.49 -0.27 3.38
CA GLY A 297 14.53 1.08 2.84
C GLY A 297 15.96 1.51 2.51
N ALA A 298 16.12 2.25 1.41
CA ALA A 298 17.42 2.75 0.94
C ALA A 298 17.56 4.26 1.12
N ILE A 299 18.73 4.71 1.57
CA ILE A 299 19.15 6.12 1.70
C ILE A 299 20.41 6.34 0.84
#